data_AF-W4AU28-F1
#
_entry.id   AF-W4AU28-F1
#
_cell.length_a   1.000
_cell.length_b   1.000
_cell.length_c   1.000
_cell.angle_alpha   90.00
_cell.angle_beta   90.00
_cell.angle_gamma   90.00
#
_symmetry.space_group_name_H-M   'P 1'
#
loop_
_entity.id
_entity.type
_entity.pdbx_description
1 polymer ?
#
loop_
_entity_poly.entity_id
_entity_poly.type
_entity_poly.pdbx_seq_one_letter_code
_entity_poly.pdbx_strand_id
1 'polypeptide(L)'
;MNAAFIENCQADSGGGVFAAGCDIEMNGGEITGNRANNSGGGITTIAGGTRLGCTLTINGGKIIANSTVLAFGDAGGINAFDTIVTIQNSEISNNTAATMAA
;
A
#
# COMPACT_ATOMS: atom_id res chain seq x y z
N MET A 1 -1.63 12.88 -3.05
CA MET A 1 -0.15 13.00 -2.94
C MET A 1 0.41 13.26 -4.33
N ASN A 2 1.12 14.36 -4.58
CA ASN A 2 1.47 14.75 -5.96
C ASN A 2 2.98 14.70 -6.27
N ALA A 3 3.85 14.73 -5.25
CA ALA A 3 5.31 14.62 -5.40
C ALA A 3 6.03 14.20 -4.10
N ALA A 4 5.31 13.62 -3.12
CA ALA A 4 5.94 13.26 -1.85
C ALA A 4 6.72 11.95 -1.98
N PHE A 5 7.76 11.82 -1.16
CA PHE A 5 8.51 10.59 -0.94
C PHE A 5 8.16 10.04 0.43
N ILE A 6 7.60 8.82 0.47
CA ILE A 6 7.42 8.04 1.70
C ILE A 6 8.36 6.87 1.60
N GLU A 7 9.39 6.86 2.46
CA GLU A 7 10.38 5.80 2.45
C GLU A 7 10.79 5.33 3.83
N ASN A 8 11.24 4.07 3.88
CA ASN A 8 11.83 3.43 5.05
C ASN A 8 10.96 3.50 6.33
N CYS A 9 9.64 3.58 6.16
CA CYS A 9 8.70 3.55 7.26
C CYS A 9 8.38 2.09 7.65
N GLN A 10 8.12 1.87 8.94
CA GLN A 10 7.75 0.57 9.48
C GLN A 10 6.49 0.67 10.35
N ALA A 11 5.51 -0.18 10.07
CA ALA A 11 4.26 -0.25 10.82
C ALA A 11 3.72 -1.69 10.87
N ASP A 12 2.66 -1.93 11.63
CA ASP A 12 1.98 -3.23 11.58
C ASP A 12 1.19 -3.42 10.29
N SER A 13 0.62 -2.35 9.73
CA SER A 13 -0.09 -2.35 8.44
C SER A 13 0.09 -1.03 7.74
N GLY A 14 0.21 -1.05 6.41
CA GLY A 14 0.43 0.16 5.63
C GLY A 14 1.78 0.77 5.96
N GLY A 15 2.87 0.05 5.68
CA GLY A 15 4.22 0.43 6.10
C GLY A 15 4.57 1.86 5.69
N GLY A 16 4.11 2.31 4.52
CA GLY A 16 4.10 3.72 4.12
C GLY A 16 2.78 4.43 4.44
N VAL A 17 1.65 3.88 4.01
CA VAL A 17 0.32 4.50 4.15
C VAL A 17 -0.70 3.48 4.65
N PHE A 18 -1.41 3.82 5.72
CA PHE A 18 -2.61 3.10 6.17
C PHE A 18 -3.84 4.00 6.05
N ALA A 19 -4.87 3.52 5.34
CA ALA A 19 -6.13 4.22 5.14
C ALA A 19 -7.31 3.35 5.57
N ALA A 20 -8.16 3.86 6.46
CA ALA A 20 -9.35 3.15 6.92
C ALA A 20 -10.58 4.06 6.80
N GLY A 21 -11.58 3.62 6.05
CA GLY A 21 -12.84 4.35 5.90
C GLY A 21 -12.76 5.65 5.08
N CYS A 22 -11.63 5.93 4.42
CA CYS A 22 -11.40 7.14 3.64
C CYS A 22 -10.88 6.84 2.22
N ASP A 23 -10.98 7.85 1.36
CA ASP A 23 -10.49 7.79 -0.01
C ASP A 23 -9.05 8.33 -0.08
N ILE A 24 -8.21 7.68 -0.88
CA ILE A 24 -6.82 8.08 -1.13
C ILE A 24 -6.61 8.37 -2.60
N GLU A 25 -5.95 9.50 -2.87
CA GLU A 25 -5.53 9.92 -4.19
C GLU A 25 -4.02 10.17 -4.22
N MET A 26 -3.33 9.54 -5.15
CA MET A 26 -1.90 9.71 -5.44
C MET A 26 -1.74 10.10 -6.91
N ASN A 27 -1.32 11.34 -7.18
CA ASN A 27 -1.10 11.89 -8.51
C ASN A 27 0.40 12.07 -8.82
N GLY A 28 1.24 11.13 -8.38
CA GLY A 28 2.70 11.22 -8.44
C GLY A 28 3.38 10.93 -7.09
N GLY A 29 4.70 11.13 -7.03
CA GLY A 29 5.52 10.79 -5.87
C GLY A 29 5.95 9.32 -5.83
N GLU A 30 6.59 8.93 -4.73
CA GLU A 30 7.16 7.59 -4.57
C GLU A 30 6.93 7.07 -3.14
N ILE A 31 6.46 5.82 -3.07
CA ILE A 31 6.34 5.03 -1.84
C ILE A 31 7.31 3.86 -1.98
N THR A 32 8.45 3.93 -1.29
CA THR A 32 9.57 3.01 -1.53
C THR A 32 10.23 2.48 -0.27
N GLY A 33 10.66 1.22 -0.29
CA GLY A 33 11.41 0.63 0.83
C GLY A 33 10.64 0.54 2.16
N ASN A 34 9.31 0.67 2.13
CA ASN A 34 8.49 0.61 3.35
C ASN A 34 8.19 -0.84 3.74
N ARG A 35 8.00 -1.05 5.04
CA ARG A 35 7.90 -2.39 5.64
C ARG A 35 6.69 -2.49 6.56
N ALA A 36 5.83 -3.49 6.34
CA ALA A 36 4.71 -3.77 7.23
C ALA A 36 4.86 -5.14 7.90
N ASN A 37 4.48 -5.27 9.18
CA ASN A 37 4.51 -6.58 9.82
C ASN A 37 3.45 -7.50 9.22
N ASN A 38 2.21 -7.03 9.13
CA ASN A 38 1.06 -7.81 8.70
C ASN A 38 0.64 -7.55 7.25
N SER A 39 0.51 -6.31 6.80
CA SER A 39 -0.06 -6.10 5.47
C SER A 39 0.31 -4.78 4.81
N GLY A 40 0.39 -4.79 3.47
CA GLY A 40 0.62 -3.60 2.66
C GLY A 40 1.89 -2.89 3.05
N GLY A 41 3.04 -3.45 2.66
CA GLY A 41 4.33 -2.84 2.94
C GLY A 41 4.40 -1.38 2.47
N GLY A 42 3.82 -1.08 1.30
CA GLY A 42 3.65 0.29 0.81
C GLY A 42 2.36 0.91 1.33
N ILE A 43 1.21 0.42 0.85
CA ILE A 43 -0.13 0.96 1.16
C ILE A 43 -1.02 -0.16 1.68
N THR A 44 -1.77 0.09 2.76
CA THR A 44 -2.94 -0.71 3.16
C THR A 44 -4.19 0.15 3.17
N THR A 45 -5.27 -0.36 2.58
CA THR A 45 -6.60 0.27 2.61
C THR A 45 -7.67 -0.71 3.11
N ILE A 46 -8.58 -0.24 3.97
CA ILE A 46 -9.72 -1.01 4.50
C ILE A 46 -10.97 -0.14 4.44
N ALA A 47 -12.06 -0.66 3.85
CA ALA A 47 -13.36 -0.01 4.00
C ALA A 47 -13.85 -0.07 5.45
N GLY A 48 -14.16 1.09 6.01
CA GLY A 48 -14.71 1.19 7.36
C GLY A 48 -16.20 0.84 7.37
N GLY A 49 -16.53 -0.33 7.93
CA GLY A 49 -17.86 -0.73 8.43
C GLY A 49 -19.09 -0.32 7.62
N THR A 50 -19.55 0.92 7.78
CA THR A 50 -20.82 1.43 7.24
C THR A 50 -20.72 2.09 5.86
N ARG A 51 -19.51 2.40 5.38
CA ARG A 51 -19.32 3.03 4.06
C ARG A 51 -19.00 1.96 3.02
N LEU A 52 -19.88 1.81 2.03
CA LEU A 52 -19.62 1.00 0.83
C LEU A 52 -18.50 1.67 0.02
N GLY A 53 -17.29 1.14 0.15
CA GLY A 53 -16.14 1.48 -0.66
C GLY A 53 -15.28 2.59 -0.07
N CYS A 54 -14.05 2.25 0.28
CA CYS A 54 -12.95 3.20 0.13
C CYS A 54 -12.48 3.15 -1.32
N THR A 55 -11.92 4.25 -1.80
CA THR A 55 -11.26 4.29 -3.10
C THR A 55 -9.77 4.55 -2.92
N LEU A 56 -8.95 3.81 -3.68
CA LEU A 56 -7.54 4.10 -3.86
C LEU A 56 -7.33 4.44 -5.33
N THR A 57 -7.09 5.71 -5.60
CA THR A 57 -6.78 6.21 -6.94
C THR A 57 -5.31 6.57 -7.02
N ILE A 58 -4.59 5.92 -7.93
CA ILE A 58 -3.18 6.18 -8.20
C ILE A 58 -3.07 6.56 -9.68
N ASN A 59 -2.75 7.81 -9.95
CA ASN A 59 -2.59 8.39 -11.29
C ASN A 59 -1.18 8.96 -11.42
N GLY A 60 -0.22 8.10 -11.78
CA GLY A 60 1.21 8.43 -11.77
C GLY A 60 1.91 8.01 -10.48
N GLY A 61 3.24 8.17 -10.46
CA GLY A 61 4.08 7.84 -9.32
C GLY A 61 4.48 6.36 -9.21
N LYS A 62 5.18 6.03 -8.13
CA LYS A 62 5.84 4.74 -7.93
C LYS A 62 5.51 4.12 -6.58
N ILE A 63 5.20 2.82 -6.56
CA ILE A 63 5.11 2.01 -5.35
C ILE A 63 6.05 0.84 -5.53
N ILE A 64 7.27 0.97 -4.99
CA ILE A 64 8.36 0.03 -5.31
C ILE A 64 9.12 -0.45 -4.08
N ALA A 65 9.73 -1.63 -4.15
CA ALA A 65 10.61 -2.14 -3.09
C ALA A 65 9.97 -2.22 -1.69
N ASN A 66 8.65 -2.24 -1.59
CA ASN A 66 7.96 -2.33 -0.31
C ASN A 66 7.73 -3.80 0.08
N SER A 67 7.71 -4.10 1.38
CA SER A 67 7.69 -5.48 1.87
C SER A 67 6.79 -5.73 3.08
N THR A 68 6.29 -6.95 3.21
CA THR A 68 5.77 -7.46 4.48
C THR A 68 6.78 -8.42 5.12
N VAL A 69 6.62 -8.72 6.42
CA VAL A 69 7.66 -9.46 7.18
C VAL A 69 7.18 -10.73 7.88
N LEU A 70 5.90 -10.81 8.25
CA LEU A 70 5.36 -12.00 8.88
C LEU A 70 4.93 -13.00 7.81
N ALA A 71 5.03 -14.28 8.15
CA ALA A 71 4.81 -15.40 7.23
C ALA A 71 3.41 -15.44 6.58
N PHE A 72 2.45 -14.72 7.15
CA PHE A 72 1.09 -14.54 6.65
C PHE A 72 0.84 -13.09 6.18
N GLY A 73 1.91 -12.37 5.86
CA GLY A 73 1.86 -10.95 5.61
C GLY A 73 1.39 -10.65 4.19
N ASP A 74 0.20 -10.09 4.03
CA ASP A 74 -0.41 -9.87 2.72
C ASP A 74 0.17 -8.66 1.98
N ALA A 75 0.55 -8.89 0.72
CA ALA A 75 0.94 -7.88 -0.27
C ALA A 75 2.02 -6.87 0.18
N GLY A 76 3.26 -7.06 -0.28
CA GLY A 76 4.35 -6.11 -0.02
C GLY A 76 4.10 -4.70 -0.54
N GLY A 77 3.32 -4.54 -1.62
CA GLY A 77 3.09 -3.26 -2.28
C GLY A 77 1.83 -2.58 -1.80
N ILE A 78 0.68 -3.06 -2.28
CA ILE A 78 -0.64 -2.53 -1.96
C ILE A 78 -1.50 -3.67 -1.44
N ASN A 79 -1.99 -3.55 -0.20
CA ASN A 79 -3.09 -4.36 0.31
C ASN A 79 -4.39 -3.54 0.28
N ALA A 80 -5.43 -4.06 -0.37
CA ALA A 80 -6.70 -3.36 -0.51
C ALA A 80 -7.87 -4.27 -0.13
N PHE A 81 -8.54 -3.95 0.97
CA PHE A 81 -9.66 -4.70 1.50
C PHE A 81 -10.95 -3.90 1.35
N ASP A 82 -11.95 -4.49 0.67
CA ASP A 82 -13.23 -3.85 0.34
C ASP A 82 -13.08 -2.45 -0.28
N THR A 83 -12.00 -2.25 -1.04
CA THR A 83 -11.60 -0.96 -1.62
C THR A 83 -11.62 -1.06 -3.13
N ILE A 84 -12.19 -0.04 -3.80
CA ILE A 84 -12.09 0.09 -5.25
C ILE A 84 -10.73 0.70 -5.57
N VAL A 85 -9.92 -0.04 -6.33
CA VAL A 85 -8.58 0.40 -6.72
C VAL A 85 -8.57 0.80 -8.19
N THR A 86 -8.13 2.02 -8.47
CA THR A 86 -7.87 2.52 -9.82
C THR A 86 -6.41 2.93 -9.94
N ILE A 87 -5.67 2.30 -10.86
CA ILE A 87 -4.25 2.58 -11.11
C ILE A 87 -4.06 2.94 -12.57
N GLN A 88 -3.46 4.08 -12.85
CA GLN A 88 -3.20 4.60 -14.18
C GLN A 88 -1.82 5.27 -14.22
N ASN A 89 -1.05 5.05 -15.29
CA ASN A 89 0.24 5.71 -15.53
C ASN A 89 1.28 5.56 -14.38
N SER A 90 1.15 4.52 -13.55
CA SER A 90 1.99 4.31 -12.36
C SER A 90 2.90 3.10 -12.52
N GLU A 91 4.00 3.08 -11.76
CA GLU A 91 4.88 1.92 -11.63
C GLU A 91 4.62 1.21 -10.29
N ILE A 92 4.34 -0.10 -10.35
CA ILE A 92 4.26 -0.97 -9.18
C ILE A 92 5.19 -2.15 -9.41
N SER A 93 6.37 -2.12 -8.81
CA SER A 93 7.45 -3.09 -9.10
C SER A 93 8.23 -3.48 -7.84
N ASN A 94 8.85 -4.66 -7.84
CA ASN A 94 9.74 -5.12 -6.75
C ASN A 94 9.13 -5.12 -5.33
N ASN A 95 7.81 -5.23 -5.21
CA ASN A 95 7.18 -5.33 -3.91
C ASN A 95 7.06 -6.80 -3.49
N THR A 96 7.40 -7.11 -2.23
CA THR A 96 7.57 -8.49 -1.76
C THR A 96 6.65 -8.78 -0.57
N ALA A 97 5.66 -9.64 -0.76
CA ALA A 97 4.97 -10.24 0.38
C ALA A 97 5.92 -11.26 1.06
N ALA A 98 5.95 -11.27 2.38
CA ALA A 98 6.69 -12.30 3.11
C ALA A 98 6.10 -13.68 2.79
N THR A 99 6.95 -14.56 2.26
CA THR A 99 6.61 -15.96 2.07
C THR A 99 6.99 -16.75 3.32
N MET A 100 6.27 -17.82 3.62
CA MET A 100 6.79 -18.82 4.56
C MET A 100 8.13 -19.32 4.01
N ALA A 101 9.18 -19.34 4.85
CA ALA A 101 10.40 -20.04 4.49
C ALA A 101 10.04 -21.51 4.30
N ALA A 102 10.37 -22.06 3.12
CA ALA A 102 10.16 -23.47 2.79
C ALA A 102 11.05 -24.39 3.63
#